data_AF-X0TAS1-F1
#
_entry.id   AF-X0TAS1-F1
#
_cell.length_a   1.000
_cell.length_b   1.000
_cell.length_c   1.000
_cell.angle_alpha   90.00
_cell.angle_beta   90.00
_cell.angle_gamma   90.00
#
_symmetry.space_group_name_H-M   'P 1'
#
loop_
_entity.id
_entity.type
_entity.pdbx_description
1 polymer ?
#
loop_
_entity_poly.entity_id
_entity_poly.type
_entity_poly.pdbx_seq_one_letter_code
_entity_poly.pdbx_strand_id
1 'polypeptide(L)'
;ALVARKPESDIAPWCFLGAGGAAVSNETLFESILEAYASFLPLANSITTPTIKHIEGRLVRTKSPLEILACMRSSTLARSALRKGGRAGLPIMNSIASAGSDTAKIAGSQFGLRPTDGWLIGTISEMKINFERLNEIAYVMNLGGHIVAESAPILGGYCGGPEGVAVANVAYHLISILLMKGSCQLTFPIHFHYGCTSVRDILWASSASAQAISRNSHFPFFINIYVAAGPMTEMCLYEIAATVINAVVSGASIEFGGVTKAVEVDHFTPMEPKWASEIAHGVVGMTRSQGNEIVKKLLAKYEDNIPNAPKGKTYEQCWDMKTKQPIGEYKQLYQKIKAELAELGVRFKF
;
A
#
# COMPACT_ATOMS: atom_id res chain seq x y z
N ALA A 1 8.12 -1.40 -16.53
CA ALA A 1 7.20 -2.56 -16.49
C ALA A 1 7.27 -3.18 -15.11
N LEU A 2 6.21 -3.84 -14.65
CA LEU A 2 6.24 -4.60 -13.40
C LEU A 2 7.01 -5.90 -13.65
N VAL A 3 8.11 -6.10 -12.94
CA VAL A 3 8.99 -7.26 -13.09
C VAL A 3 9.38 -7.80 -11.72
N ALA A 4 9.70 -9.10 -11.66
CA ALA A 4 10.31 -9.66 -10.46
C ALA A 4 11.70 -9.04 -10.24
N ARG A 5 12.03 -8.81 -8.97
CA ARG A 5 13.34 -8.28 -8.56
C ARG A 5 14.08 -9.36 -7.78
N LYS A 6 15.40 -9.21 -7.69
CA LYS A 6 16.25 -9.98 -6.78
C LYS A 6 16.62 -9.14 -5.56
N PRO A 7 17.08 -9.74 -4.45
CA PRO A 7 17.65 -8.97 -3.35
C PRO A 7 18.76 -8.07 -3.88
N GLU A 8 18.88 -6.85 -3.35
CA GLU A 8 19.93 -5.89 -3.72
C GLU A 8 19.89 -5.44 -5.19
N SER A 9 18.76 -5.64 -5.87
CA SER A 9 18.62 -5.33 -7.30
C SER A 9 18.80 -3.85 -7.62
N ASP A 10 19.48 -3.61 -8.75
CA ASP A 10 19.65 -2.34 -9.46
C ASP A 10 18.42 -1.93 -10.29
N ILE A 11 17.45 -2.82 -10.45
CA ILE A 11 16.15 -2.52 -11.08
C ILE A 11 15.31 -1.74 -10.07
N ALA A 12 14.78 -0.60 -10.51
CA ALA A 12 13.87 0.21 -9.70
C ALA A 12 12.62 -0.58 -9.30
N PRO A 13 12.14 -0.48 -8.04
CA PRO A 13 10.91 -1.11 -7.62
C PRO A 13 9.70 -0.48 -8.31
N TRP A 14 8.67 -1.28 -8.57
CA TRP A 14 7.37 -0.72 -8.92
C TRP A 14 6.75 -0.07 -7.68
N CYS A 15 6.36 1.18 -7.79
CA CYS A 15 5.71 1.94 -6.73
C CYS A 15 4.20 1.98 -6.97
N PHE A 16 3.47 1.11 -6.27
CA PHE A 16 2.01 1.09 -6.20
C PHE A 16 1.56 1.97 -5.02
N LEU A 17 1.10 3.19 -5.27
CA LEU A 17 1.01 4.23 -4.23
C LEU A 17 -0.41 4.75 -4.01
N GLY A 18 -0.76 5.12 -2.79
CA GLY A 18 -2.02 5.83 -2.55
C GLY A 18 -2.49 5.71 -1.12
N ALA A 19 -3.78 5.42 -0.95
CA ALA A 19 -4.41 5.35 0.37
C ALA A 19 -4.64 3.91 0.89
N GLY A 20 -4.27 2.88 0.14
CA GLY A 20 -4.48 1.45 0.45
C GLY A 20 -5.82 1.13 1.10
N GLY A 21 -6.91 1.69 0.57
CA GLY A 21 -8.27 1.46 1.06
C GLY A 21 -8.66 2.19 2.35
N ALA A 22 -7.81 3.05 2.91
CA ALA A 22 -8.15 3.90 4.06
C ALA A 22 -9.41 4.73 3.78
N ALA A 23 -10.22 4.93 4.82
CA ALA A 23 -11.54 5.53 4.65
C ALA A 23 -11.46 7.06 4.51
N VAL A 24 -12.14 7.60 3.51
CA VAL A 24 -12.37 9.04 3.34
C VAL A 24 -13.82 9.38 3.69
N SER A 25 -14.02 10.53 4.33
CA SER A 25 -15.33 10.93 4.84
C SER A 25 -16.33 11.26 3.72
N ASN A 26 -15.87 11.78 2.58
CA ASN A 26 -16.73 12.23 1.48
C ASN A 26 -16.04 12.21 0.09
N GLU A 27 -16.85 12.38 -0.97
CA GLU A 27 -16.42 12.34 -2.38
C GLU A 27 -15.50 13.51 -2.78
N THR A 28 -15.66 14.69 -2.18
CA THR A 28 -14.81 15.86 -2.48
C THR A 28 -13.37 15.60 -2.05
N LEU A 29 -13.18 15.06 -0.84
CA LEU A 29 -11.86 14.65 -0.35
C LEU A 29 -11.33 13.48 -1.17
N PHE A 30 -12.17 12.52 -1.56
CA PHE A 30 -11.77 11.41 -2.43
C PHE A 30 -11.14 11.93 -3.73
N GLU A 31 -11.83 12.83 -4.45
CA GLU A 31 -11.31 13.41 -5.70
C GLU A 31 -10.04 14.23 -5.48
N SER A 32 -10.03 15.08 -4.45
CA SER A 32 -8.89 15.95 -4.13
C SER A 32 -7.61 15.15 -3.86
N ILE A 33 -7.71 14.08 -3.06
CA ILE A 33 -6.59 13.22 -2.71
C ILE A 33 -6.06 12.48 -3.94
N LEU A 34 -6.95 11.92 -4.76
CA LEU A 34 -6.59 11.22 -6.00
C LEU A 34 -5.95 12.15 -7.04
N GLU A 35 -6.46 13.36 -7.18
CA GLU A 35 -5.89 14.38 -8.05
C GLU A 35 -4.49 14.77 -7.57
N ALA A 36 -4.30 14.88 -6.25
CA ALA A 36 -2.99 15.10 -5.66
C ALA A 36 -2.06 13.89 -5.87
N TYR A 37 -2.53 12.64 -5.75
CA TYR A 37 -1.71 11.47 -6.08
C TYR A 37 -1.23 11.47 -7.53
N ALA A 38 -2.08 11.85 -8.48
CA ALA A 38 -1.69 11.99 -9.88
C ALA A 38 -0.64 13.09 -10.07
N SER A 39 -0.88 14.29 -9.55
CA SER A 39 -0.05 15.46 -9.83
C SER A 39 1.23 15.57 -8.97
N PHE A 40 1.23 15.00 -7.77
CA PHE A 40 2.29 15.18 -6.77
C PHE A 40 3.23 13.97 -6.61
N LEU A 41 2.86 12.78 -7.11
CA LEU A 41 3.66 11.55 -6.99
C LEU A 41 4.36 11.20 -8.31
N PRO A 42 5.51 11.81 -8.64
CA PRO A 42 6.18 11.58 -9.92
C PRO A 42 6.64 10.13 -10.09
N LEU A 43 6.89 9.42 -8.99
CA LEU A 43 7.38 8.04 -8.97
C LEU A 43 6.28 6.98 -8.90
N ALA A 44 5.00 7.36 -8.85
CA ALA A 44 3.92 6.38 -8.86
C ALA A 44 3.88 5.64 -10.21
N ASN A 45 3.95 4.31 -10.19
CA ASN A 45 3.74 3.47 -11.38
C ASN A 45 2.28 3.02 -11.51
N SER A 46 1.59 2.89 -10.37
CA SER A 46 0.14 2.67 -10.27
C SER A 46 -0.38 3.30 -8.97
N ILE A 47 -1.70 3.41 -8.86
CA ILE A 47 -2.34 3.95 -7.64
C ILE A 47 -3.39 3.04 -7.00
N THR A 48 -3.56 3.19 -5.69
CA THR A 48 -4.64 2.60 -4.87
C THR A 48 -5.53 3.70 -4.31
N THR A 49 -6.84 3.49 -4.34
CA THR A 49 -7.83 4.49 -3.94
C THR A 49 -8.21 4.34 -2.46
N PRO A 50 -8.69 5.42 -1.81
CA PRO A 50 -9.34 5.28 -0.52
C PRO A 50 -10.71 4.62 -0.67
N THR A 51 -11.36 4.37 0.47
CA THR A 51 -12.73 3.86 0.55
C THR A 51 -13.70 5.00 0.89
N ILE A 52 -14.79 5.14 0.14
CA ILE A 52 -15.80 6.17 0.39
C ILE A 52 -16.70 5.72 1.55
N LYS A 53 -16.63 6.42 2.70
CA LYS A 53 -17.42 6.06 3.89
C LYS A 53 -18.90 6.44 3.78
N HIS A 54 -19.20 7.58 3.15
CA HIS A 54 -20.55 8.08 2.98
C HIS A 54 -20.83 8.47 1.54
N ILE A 55 -22.04 8.14 1.07
CA ILE A 55 -22.60 8.64 -0.19
C ILE A 55 -23.87 9.39 0.15
N GLU A 56 -23.96 10.65 -0.30
CA GLU A 56 -25.13 11.50 -0.05
C GLU A 56 -25.49 11.56 1.46
N GLY A 57 -24.47 11.63 2.32
CA GLY A 57 -24.62 11.65 3.78
C GLY A 57 -25.01 10.31 4.43
N ARG A 58 -25.15 9.22 3.66
CA ARG A 58 -25.53 7.89 4.17
C ARG A 58 -24.32 6.97 4.25
N LEU A 59 -24.19 6.27 5.39
CA LEU A 59 -23.13 5.30 5.61
C LEU A 59 -23.21 4.15 4.61
N VAL A 60 -22.11 3.88 3.92
CA VAL A 60 -21.99 2.74 3.02
C VAL A 60 -21.88 1.46 3.85
N ARG A 61 -22.88 0.57 3.72
CA ARG A 61 -22.88 -0.74 4.37
C ARG A 61 -22.62 -1.84 3.33
N THR A 62 -21.76 -2.79 3.67
CA THR A 62 -21.51 -3.99 2.85
C THR A 62 -22.82 -4.74 2.57
N LYS A 63 -22.96 -5.29 1.37
CA LYS A 63 -24.16 -6.00 0.88
C LYS A 63 -25.42 -5.14 0.80
N SER A 64 -25.26 -3.81 0.74
CA SER A 64 -26.35 -2.87 0.48
C SER A 64 -26.24 -2.24 -0.92
N PRO A 65 -27.32 -1.65 -1.47
CA PRO A 65 -27.25 -0.90 -2.71
C PRO A 65 -26.23 0.25 -2.67
N LEU A 66 -26.00 0.85 -1.49
CA LEU A 66 -24.99 1.89 -1.32
C LEU A 66 -23.56 1.38 -1.52
N GLU A 67 -23.29 0.09 -1.26
CA GLU A 67 -21.99 -0.51 -1.56
C GLU A 67 -21.71 -0.50 -3.05
N ILE A 68 -22.69 -0.94 -3.85
CA ILE A 68 -22.59 -0.93 -5.32
C ILE A 68 -22.37 0.50 -5.82
N LEU A 69 -23.16 1.46 -5.33
CA LEU A 69 -23.00 2.87 -5.68
C LEU A 69 -21.61 3.41 -5.27
N ALA A 70 -21.08 3.03 -4.11
CA ALA A 70 -19.74 3.42 -3.66
C ALA A 70 -18.67 2.95 -4.63
N CYS A 71 -18.81 1.71 -5.09
CA CYS A 71 -17.88 1.07 -6.01
C CYS A 71 -17.92 1.74 -7.39
N MET A 72 -19.11 2.05 -7.90
CA MET A 72 -19.29 2.78 -9.16
C MET A 72 -18.72 4.21 -9.08
N ARG A 73 -19.00 4.92 -7.98
CA ARG A 73 -18.46 6.27 -7.72
C ARG A 73 -16.95 6.25 -7.60
N SER A 74 -16.38 5.34 -6.83
CA SER A 74 -14.93 5.20 -6.65
C SER A 74 -14.21 5.09 -8.00
N SER A 75 -14.66 4.19 -8.88
CA SER A 75 -14.09 4.03 -10.24
C SER A 75 -14.21 5.31 -11.10
N THR A 76 -15.39 5.94 -11.09
CA THR A 76 -15.67 7.12 -11.93
C THR A 76 -14.87 8.33 -11.45
N LEU A 77 -14.90 8.61 -10.15
CA LEU A 77 -14.21 9.72 -9.51
C LEU A 77 -12.69 9.55 -9.60
N ALA A 78 -12.17 8.34 -9.41
CA ALA A 78 -10.73 8.09 -9.54
C ALA A 78 -10.24 8.41 -10.96
N ARG A 79 -10.99 8.03 -12.00
CA ARG A 79 -10.64 8.38 -13.39
C ARG A 79 -10.71 9.87 -13.67
N SER A 80 -11.75 10.53 -13.18
CA SER A 80 -11.91 11.99 -13.25
C SER A 80 -10.71 12.70 -12.61
N ALA A 81 -10.37 12.32 -11.37
CA ALA A 81 -9.28 12.90 -10.61
C ALA A 81 -7.90 12.65 -11.24
N LEU A 82 -7.62 11.44 -11.73
CA LEU A 82 -6.38 11.15 -12.47
C LEU A 82 -6.24 11.99 -13.74
N ARG A 83 -7.35 12.27 -14.44
CA ARG A 83 -7.37 13.17 -15.60
C ARG A 83 -7.08 14.61 -15.18
N LYS A 84 -7.74 15.12 -14.13
CA LYS A 84 -7.52 16.46 -13.58
C LYS A 84 -6.06 16.66 -13.13
N GLY A 85 -5.47 15.64 -12.51
CA GLY A 85 -4.08 15.64 -12.07
C GLY A 85 -3.05 15.37 -13.18
N GLY A 86 -3.46 15.34 -14.45
CA GLY A 86 -2.56 15.26 -15.61
C GLY A 86 -2.02 13.86 -15.94
N ARG A 87 -2.54 12.79 -15.31
CA ARG A 87 -2.07 11.41 -15.51
C ARG A 87 -3.22 10.45 -15.83
N ALA A 88 -4.05 10.80 -16.82
CA ALA A 88 -5.21 10.01 -17.23
C ALA A 88 -4.89 8.53 -17.56
N GLY A 89 -3.66 8.24 -18.01
CA GLY A 89 -3.19 6.90 -18.32
C GLY A 89 -2.79 6.05 -17.12
N LEU A 90 -2.58 6.64 -15.94
CA LEU A 90 -2.03 5.94 -14.76
C LEU A 90 -2.91 4.73 -14.38
N PRO A 91 -2.33 3.52 -14.27
CA PRO A 91 -3.07 2.35 -13.83
C PRO A 91 -3.57 2.50 -12.40
N ILE A 92 -4.78 2.01 -12.15
CA ILE A 92 -5.33 1.87 -10.79
C ILE A 92 -5.29 0.40 -10.45
N MET A 93 -4.59 0.00 -9.40
CA MET A 93 -4.45 -1.42 -9.02
C MET A 93 -5.38 -1.82 -7.86
N ASN A 94 -6.08 -0.83 -7.28
CA ASN A 94 -7.19 -1.03 -6.35
C ASN A 94 -8.13 0.18 -6.42
N SER A 95 -9.12 0.16 -7.32
CA SER A 95 -10.10 1.26 -7.47
C SER A 95 -11.40 1.05 -6.71
N ILE A 96 -11.61 -0.14 -6.16
CA ILE A 96 -12.87 -0.57 -5.56
C ILE A 96 -12.62 -1.08 -4.14
N ALA A 97 -11.84 -0.31 -3.39
CA ALA A 97 -11.58 -0.59 -1.98
C ALA A 97 -12.87 -0.56 -1.14
N SER A 98 -13.92 0.12 -1.61
CA SER A 98 -15.25 0.15 -1.00
C SER A 98 -16.05 -1.16 -1.11
N ALA A 99 -15.60 -2.15 -1.91
CA ALA A 99 -16.30 -3.43 -2.05
C ALA A 99 -15.85 -4.44 -1.00
N GLY A 100 -16.75 -4.84 -0.12
CA GLY A 100 -16.63 -6.08 0.65
C GLY A 100 -17.30 -7.28 -0.03
N SER A 101 -18.30 -7.06 -0.87
CA SER A 101 -18.97 -8.10 -1.66
C SER A 101 -18.42 -8.23 -3.09
N ASP A 102 -18.47 -9.45 -3.62
CA ASP A 102 -18.15 -9.75 -5.02
C ASP A 102 -19.07 -9.01 -5.99
N THR A 103 -20.37 -8.93 -5.66
CA THR A 103 -21.39 -8.23 -6.42
C THR A 103 -21.03 -6.75 -6.59
N ALA A 104 -20.63 -6.07 -5.52
CA ALA A 104 -20.24 -4.66 -5.60
C ALA A 104 -18.93 -4.47 -6.37
N LYS A 105 -17.96 -5.37 -6.18
CA LYS A 105 -16.69 -5.33 -6.93
C LYS A 105 -16.93 -5.49 -8.42
N ILE A 106 -17.68 -6.51 -8.83
CA ILE A 106 -18.00 -6.78 -10.24
C ILE A 106 -18.80 -5.61 -10.85
N ALA A 107 -19.83 -5.12 -10.17
CA ALA A 107 -20.64 -4.00 -10.68
C ALA A 107 -19.81 -2.71 -10.82
N GLY A 108 -19.06 -2.31 -9.80
CA GLY A 108 -18.24 -1.09 -9.83
C GLY A 108 -17.10 -1.13 -10.84
N SER A 109 -16.67 -2.33 -11.24
CA SER A 109 -15.63 -2.52 -12.25
C SER A 109 -16.03 -2.03 -13.63
N GLN A 110 -17.33 -1.95 -13.92
CA GLN A 110 -17.85 -1.51 -15.22
C GLN A 110 -17.82 0.02 -15.42
N PHE A 111 -17.49 0.80 -14.37
CA PHE A 111 -17.65 2.26 -14.36
C PHE A 111 -16.33 3.03 -14.42
N GLY A 112 -15.31 2.46 -15.08
CA GLY A 112 -14.08 3.19 -15.37
C GLY A 112 -12.78 2.40 -15.20
N LEU A 113 -12.85 1.18 -14.66
CA LEU A 113 -11.71 0.27 -14.72
C LEU A 113 -11.55 -0.29 -16.14
N ARG A 114 -10.30 -0.52 -16.52
CA ARG A 114 -9.85 -0.99 -17.83
C ARG A 114 -9.12 -2.32 -17.62
N PRO A 115 -9.02 -3.19 -18.64
CA PRO A 115 -8.23 -4.41 -18.54
C PRO A 115 -6.75 -4.18 -18.17
N THR A 116 -6.21 -2.99 -18.43
CA THR A 116 -4.84 -2.59 -18.04
C THR A 116 -4.70 -2.13 -16.58
N ASP A 117 -5.79 -2.14 -15.81
CA ASP A 117 -5.82 -1.88 -14.38
C ASP A 117 -5.73 -3.19 -13.57
N GLY A 118 -5.56 -3.07 -12.26
CA GLY A 118 -5.46 -4.19 -11.34
C GLY A 118 -6.70 -4.33 -10.46
N TRP A 119 -7.09 -5.58 -10.20
CA TRP A 119 -8.12 -5.96 -9.25
C TRP A 119 -7.48 -6.64 -8.05
N LEU A 120 -7.50 -5.95 -6.92
CA LEU A 120 -7.05 -6.49 -5.66
C LEU A 120 -8.09 -7.46 -5.10
N ILE A 121 -7.66 -8.72 -4.93
CA ILE A 121 -8.47 -9.82 -4.43
C ILE A 121 -7.67 -10.49 -3.32
N GLY A 122 -8.20 -10.45 -2.10
CA GLY A 122 -7.52 -10.97 -0.90
C GLY A 122 -7.93 -12.38 -0.52
N THR A 123 -6.98 -13.13 0.02
CA THR A 123 -7.23 -14.37 0.76
C THR A 123 -7.68 -14.09 2.20
N ILE A 124 -8.21 -15.11 2.87
CA ILE A 124 -8.52 -15.08 4.30
C ILE A 124 -7.36 -15.72 5.06
N SER A 125 -6.89 -15.05 6.10
CA SER A 125 -5.78 -15.53 6.93
C SER A 125 -6.24 -16.65 7.89
N GLU A 126 -5.63 -17.85 7.93
CA GLU A 126 -4.54 -18.35 7.08
C GLU A 126 -5.02 -19.35 6.01
N MET A 127 -4.38 -19.30 4.84
CA MET A 127 -4.49 -20.26 3.72
C MET A 127 -5.92 -20.59 3.29
N LYS A 128 -6.84 -19.62 3.32
CA LYS A 128 -8.26 -19.81 3.02
C LYS A 128 -8.74 -18.84 1.94
N ILE A 129 -9.67 -19.30 1.12
CA ILE A 129 -10.40 -18.47 0.15
C ILE A 129 -11.88 -18.85 0.20
N ASN A 130 -12.77 -17.90 -0.11
CA ASN A 130 -14.21 -18.15 -0.18
C ASN A 130 -14.71 -18.02 -1.63
N PHE A 131 -15.96 -18.41 -1.87
CA PHE A 131 -16.56 -18.33 -3.20
C PHE A 131 -16.70 -16.90 -3.73
N GLU A 132 -16.92 -15.90 -2.86
CA GLU A 132 -16.99 -14.48 -3.27
C GLU A 132 -15.67 -14.07 -3.96
N ARG A 133 -14.51 -14.41 -3.40
CA ARG A 133 -13.20 -14.13 -4.05
C ARG A 133 -13.00 -14.96 -5.32
N LEU A 134 -13.47 -16.20 -5.36
CA LEU A 134 -13.39 -17.04 -6.58
C LEU A 134 -14.27 -16.49 -7.72
N ASN A 135 -15.44 -15.93 -7.40
CA ASN A 135 -16.31 -15.25 -8.36
C ASN A 135 -15.60 -14.02 -8.95
N GLU A 136 -14.94 -13.22 -8.11
CA GLU A 136 -14.13 -12.07 -8.56
C GLU A 136 -12.99 -12.51 -9.49
N ILE A 137 -12.27 -13.59 -9.15
CA ILE A 137 -11.21 -14.17 -10.01
C ILE A 137 -11.79 -14.57 -11.36
N ALA A 138 -12.89 -15.34 -11.38
CA ALA A 138 -13.53 -15.77 -12.62
C ALA A 138 -13.93 -14.58 -13.49
N TYR A 139 -14.50 -13.53 -12.89
CA TYR A 139 -14.85 -12.31 -13.59
C TYR A 139 -13.63 -11.61 -14.21
N VAL A 140 -12.57 -11.35 -13.43
CA VAL A 140 -11.39 -10.61 -13.91
C VAL A 140 -10.65 -11.37 -15.01
N MET A 141 -10.54 -12.70 -14.88
CA MET A 141 -9.93 -13.54 -15.92
C MET A 141 -10.67 -13.46 -17.25
N ASN A 142 -12.01 -13.50 -17.23
CA ASN A 142 -12.82 -13.42 -18.45
C ASN A 142 -12.90 -11.99 -19.02
N LEU A 143 -12.69 -10.96 -18.20
CA LEU A 143 -12.51 -9.58 -18.65
C LEU A 143 -11.17 -9.37 -19.37
N GLY A 144 -10.20 -10.27 -19.20
CA GLY A 144 -8.81 -10.07 -19.62
C GLY A 144 -8.06 -9.06 -18.76
N GLY A 145 -8.49 -8.85 -17.52
CA GLY A 145 -7.87 -7.94 -16.57
C GLY A 145 -6.73 -8.56 -15.75
N HIS A 146 -6.12 -7.76 -14.88
CA HIS A 146 -5.02 -8.20 -14.02
C HIS A 146 -5.47 -8.41 -12.57
N ILE A 147 -5.19 -9.59 -12.02
CA ILE A 147 -5.43 -9.88 -10.59
C ILE A 147 -4.20 -9.49 -9.78
N VAL A 148 -4.40 -8.64 -8.77
CA VAL A 148 -3.44 -8.36 -7.70
C VAL A 148 -3.81 -9.28 -6.54
N ALA A 149 -3.08 -10.39 -6.45
CA ALA A 149 -3.40 -11.47 -5.51
C ALA A 149 -2.89 -11.11 -4.11
N GLU A 150 -3.80 -10.75 -3.21
CA GLU A 150 -3.47 -10.23 -1.89
C GLU A 150 -3.47 -11.33 -0.80
N SER A 151 -2.48 -11.25 0.09
CA SER A 151 -2.33 -12.14 1.26
C SER A 151 -1.81 -11.41 2.49
N ALA A 152 -2.24 -11.85 3.68
CA ALA A 152 -1.96 -11.17 4.94
C ALA A 152 -1.61 -12.14 6.06
N PRO A 153 -0.42 -12.77 6.07
CA PRO A 153 -0.04 -13.66 7.16
C PRO A 153 0.08 -12.90 8.48
N ILE A 154 -0.50 -13.43 9.55
CA ILE A 154 -0.67 -12.71 10.82
C ILE A 154 0.32 -13.23 11.87
N LEU A 155 1.23 -12.36 12.31
CA LEU A 155 2.12 -12.64 13.45
C LEU A 155 1.34 -12.64 14.75
N GLY A 156 1.52 -13.68 15.57
CA GLY A 156 0.73 -13.93 16.77
C GLY A 156 -0.66 -14.51 16.49
N GLY A 157 -1.01 -14.76 15.22
CA GLY A 157 -2.19 -15.49 14.81
C GLY A 157 -1.91 -16.99 14.62
N TYR A 158 -2.58 -17.62 13.64
CA TYR A 158 -2.36 -19.04 13.34
C TYR A 158 -0.96 -19.37 12.82
N CYS A 159 -0.22 -18.37 12.32
CA CYS A 159 1.19 -18.54 11.95
C CYS A 159 2.11 -18.71 13.18
N GLY A 160 1.67 -18.35 14.38
CA GLY A 160 2.52 -18.31 15.57
C GLY A 160 3.58 -17.21 15.46
N GLY A 161 4.85 -17.60 15.49
CA GLY A 161 6.01 -16.70 15.48
C GLY A 161 6.43 -16.20 14.09
N PRO A 162 7.48 -15.36 14.03
CA PRO A 162 7.95 -14.74 12.80
C PRO A 162 8.43 -15.75 11.74
N GLU A 163 8.98 -16.90 12.16
CA GLU A 163 9.35 -18.00 11.26
C GLU A 163 8.13 -18.60 10.57
N GLY A 164 7.05 -18.82 11.32
CA GLY A 164 5.79 -19.35 10.78
C GLY A 164 5.14 -18.37 9.82
N VAL A 165 5.20 -17.06 10.13
CA VAL A 165 4.76 -15.99 9.22
C VAL A 165 5.57 -15.99 7.93
N ALA A 166 6.90 -16.15 8.01
CA ALA A 166 7.75 -16.20 6.82
C ALA A 166 7.42 -17.40 5.93
N VAL A 167 7.21 -18.58 6.51
CA VAL A 167 6.79 -19.80 5.79
C VAL A 167 5.41 -19.60 5.16
N ALA A 168 4.44 -19.09 5.91
CA ALA A 168 3.10 -18.81 5.41
C ALA A 168 3.12 -17.82 4.25
N ASN A 169 3.95 -16.78 4.32
CA ASN A 169 4.07 -15.79 3.26
C ASN A 169 4.59 -16.39 1.94
N VAL A 170 5.57 -17.31 2.01
CA VAL A 170 6.04 -18.07 0.85
C VAL A 170 4.94 -19.00 0.31
N ALA A 171 4.18 -19.65 1.19
CA ALA A 171 3.06 -20.50 0.78
C ALA A 171 1.95 -19.69 0.09
N TYR A 172 1.67 -18.49 0.57
CA TYR A 172 0.75 -17.56 -0.07
C TYR A 172 1.22 -17.13 -1.46
N HIS A 173 2.52 -16.93 -1.66
CA HIS A 173 3.07 -16.63 -2.97
C HIS A 173 2.72 -17.72 -3.99
N LEU A 174 2.78 -18.99 -3.58
CA LEU A 174 2.37 -20.13 -4.42
C LEU A 174 0.86 -20.12 -4.69
N ILE A 175 0.04 -19.79 -3.68
CA ILE A 175 -1.42 -19.63 -3.85
C ILE A 175 -1.75 -18.50 -4.83
N SER A 176 -1.06 -17.36 -4.75
CA SER A 176 -1.24 -16.22 -5.65
C SER A 176 -1.07 -16.62 -7.12
N ILE A 177 -0.15 -17.55 -7.41
CA ILE A 177 0.11 -18.06 -8.75
C ILE A 177 -0.90 -19.14 -9.12
N LEU A 178 -1.00 -20.20 -8.30
CA LEU A 178 -1.67 -21.43 -8.68
C LEU A 178 -3.20 -21.32 -8.61
N LEU A 179 -3.71 -20.75 -7.53
CA LEU A 179 -5.14 -20.67 -7.26
C LEU A 179 -5.74 -19.36 -7.74
N MET A 180 -5.11 -18.24 -7.38
CA MET A 180 -5.67 -16.91 -7.65
C MET A 180 -5.40 -16.42 -9.07
N LYS A 181 -4.50 -17.08 -9.81
CA LYS A 181 -4.08 -16.68 -11.16
C LYS A 181 -3.67 -15.21 -11.22
N GLY A 182 -2.98 -14.76 -10.18
CA GLY A 182 -2.48 -13.39 -10.05
C GLY A 182 -1.58 -13.01 -11.23
N SER A 183 -1.60 -11.73 -11.60
CA SER A 183 -0.52 -11.11 -12.39
C SER A 183 0.65 -10.67 -11.51
N CYS A 184 0.40 -10.49 -10.21
CA CYS A 184 1.37 -10.21 -9.18
C CYS A 184 0.81 -10.62 -7.81
N GLN A 185 1.68 -10.79 -6.82
CA GLN A 185 1.27 -10.92 -5.42
C GLN A 185 1.39 -9.57 -4.72
N LEU A 186 0.43 -9.24 -3.88
CA LEU A 186 0.58 -8.25 -2.83
C LEU A 186 0.57 -8.97 -1.49
N THR A 187 1.59 -8.77 -0.66
CA THR A 187 1.61 -9.37 0.67
C THR A 187 1.86 -8.35 1.76
N PHE A 188 1.19 -8.53 2.90
CA PHE A 188 1.34 -7.67 4.05
C PHE A 188 1.33 -8.45 5.36
N PRO A 189 2.44 -9.11 5.70
CA PRO A 189 2.58 -9.69 7.03
C PRO A 189 2.29 -8.63 8.10
N ILE A 190 1.36 -8.91 9.01
CA ILE A 190 0.83 -7.90 9.95
C ILE A 190 0.85 -8.41 11.39
N HIS A 191 1.17 -7.54 12.33
CA HIS A 191 1.17 -7.88 13.74
C HIS A 191 -0.26 -7.92 14.31
N PHE A 192 -0.66 -9.04 14.93
CA PHE A 192 -2.03 -9.23 15.44
C PHE A 192 -2.49 -8.12 16.39
N HIS A 193 -1.68 -7.80 17.41
CA HIS A 193 -2.03 -6.76 18.38
C HIS A 193 -1.87 -5.33 17.85
N TYR A 194 -0.73 -5.05 17.19
CA TYR A 194 -0.41 -3.68 16.79
C TYR A 194 -1.05 -3.22 15.48
N GLY A 195 -1.49 -4.13 14.60
CA GLY A 195 -2.17 -3.79 13.35
C GLY A 195 -1.30 -3.01 12.35
N CYS A 196 0.01 -3.22 12.37
CA CYS A 196 0.96 -2.57 11.47
C CYS A 196 2.04 -3.56 10.99
N THR A 197 2.77 -3.13 9.97
CA THR A 197 3.82 -3.90 9.28
C THR A 197 5.25 -3.49 9.67
N SER A 198 5.37 -2.46 10.51
CA SER A 198 6.62 -1.78 10.86
C SER A 198 7.29 -2.33 12.14
N VAL A 199 6.73 -3.36 12.76
CA VAL A 199 7.28 -4.01 13.96
C VAL A 199 8.50 -4.87 13.59
N ARG A 200 9.52 -4.91 14.45
CA ARG A 200 10.78 -5.67 14.27
C ARG A 200 10.57 -7.09 13.72
N ASP A 201 9.70 -7.86 14.36
CA ASP A 201 9.48 -9.28 14.02
C ASP A 201 8.78 -9.43 12.66
N ILE A 202 7.90 -8.49 12.30
CA ILE A 202 7.30 -8.43 10.97
C ILE A 202 8.35 -8.05 9.92
N LEU A 203 9.19 -7.05 10.20
CA LEU A 203 10.25 -6.64 9.26
C LEU A 203 11.18 -7.82 8.98
N TRP A 204 11.55 -8.59 10.01
CA TRP A 204 12.34 -9.81 9.86
C TRP A 204 11.62 -10.84 8.99
N ALA A 205 10.37 -11.19 9.33
CA ALA A 205 9.61 -12.22 8.61
C ALA A 205 9.37 -11.85 7.14
N SER A 206 9.05 -10.57 6.91
CA SER A 206 8.88 -9.99 5.58
C SER A 206 10.18 -10.03 4.78
N SER A 207 11.33 -9.70 5.39
CA SER A 207 12.64 -9.75 4.73
C SER A 207 13.06 -11.18 4.35
N ALA A 208 12.82 -12.15 5.24
CA ALA A 208 13.21 -13.54 5.05
C ALA A 208 12.38 -14.17 3.94
N SER A 209 11.06 -14.00 4.00
CA SER A 209 10.14 -14.51 2.98
C SER A 209 10.33 -13.82 1.62
N ALA A 210 10.53 -12.49 1.59
CA ALA A 210 10.82 -11.77 0.34
C ALA A 210 12.12 -12.23 -0.32
N GLN A 211 13.18 -12.50 0.45
CA GLN A 211 14.42 -13.07 -0.09
C GLN A 211 14.22 -14.49 -0.62
N ALA A 212 13.43 -15.32 0.07
CA ALA A 212 13.11 -16.66 -0.40
C ALA A 212 12.31 -16.63 -1.71
N ILE A 213 11.27 -15.80 -1.77
CA ILE A 213 10.43 -15.61 -2.96
C ILE A 213 11.26 -15.07 -4.12
N SER A 214 11.94 -13.94 -3.93
CA SER A 214 12.68 -13.26 -4.99
C SER A 214 13.78 -14.12 -5.59
N ARG A 215 14.47 -14.94 -4.78
CA ARG A 215 15.50 -15.86 -5.29
C ARG A 215 14.93 -16.98 -6.14
N ASN A 216 13.80 -17.55 -5.73
CA ASN A 216 13.28 -18.81 -6.25
C ASN A 216 12.05 -18.67 -7.17
N SER A 217 11.52 -17.47 -7.36
CA SER A 217 10.39 -17.17 -8.23
C SER A 217 10.71 -16.04 -9.20
N HIS A 218 10.06 -16.06 -10.36
CA HIS A 218 10.05 -14.97 -11.35
C HIS A 218 8.72 -14.21 -11.34
N PHE A 219 7.83 -14.50 -10.38
CA PHE A 219 6.56 -13.84 -10.24
C PHE A 219 6.72 -12.51 -9.47
N PRO A 220 6.28 -11.36 -10.02
CA PRO A 220 6.43 -10.08 -9.35
C PRO A 220 5.56 -10.02 -8.09
N PHE A 221 6.11 -9.39 -7.05
CA PHE A 221 5.39 -9.21 -5.80
C PHE A 221 5.70 -7.86 -5.13
N PHE A 222 4.75 -7.45 -4.30
CA PHE A 222 4.79 -6.24 -3.49
C PHE A 222 4.79 -6.61 -2.01
N ILE A 223 5.53 -5.85 -1.21
CA ILE A 223 5.27 -5.74 0.22
C ILE A 223 4.41 -4.50 0.44
N ASN A 224 3.28 -4.67 1.11
CA ASN A 224 2.45 -3.56 1.55
C ASN A 224 3.01 -2.92 2.81
N ILE A 225 2.80 -1.61 2.95
CA ILE A 225 3.28 -0.79 4.05
C ILE A 225 2.07 -0.22 4.81
N TYR A 226 1.82 -0.73 6.01
CA TYR A 226 0.97 -0.11 7.02
C TYR A 226 1.78 0.28 8.23
N VAL A 227 1.67 1.54 8.64
CA VAL A 227 2.40 2.09 9.81
C VAL A 227 1.43 2.50 10.90
N ALA A 228 1.91 2.49 12.15
CA ALA A 228 1.09 2.77 13.31
C ALA A 228 0.82 4.27 13.49
N ALA A 229 1.83 5.12 13.27
CA ALA A 229 1.69 6.56 13.38
C ALA A 229 1.00 7.19 12.16
N GLY A 230 0.53 8.41 12.32
CA GLY A 230 -0.19 9.16 11.28
C GLY A 230 0.58 10.32 10.66
N PRO A 231 -0.06 11.07 9.74
CA PRO A 231 0.57 12.15 8.98
C PRO A 231 1.16 13.24 9.86
N MET A 232 2.20 13.91 9.38
CA MET A 232 2.85 15.03 10.09
C MET A 232 3.44 14.58 11.44
N THR A 233 4.04 13.39 11.47
CA THR A 233 4.78 12.88 12.63
C THR A 233 6.12 12.29 12.19
N GLU A 234 7.17 12.46 13.00
CA GLU A 234 8.47 11.84 12.72
C GLU A 234 8.37 10.31 12.70
N MET A 235 7.62 9.75 13.66
CA MET A 235 7.40 8.31 13.78
C MET A 235 6.85 7.70 12.49
N CYS A 236 5.85 8.33 11.87
CA CYS A 236 5.29 7.85 10.61
C CYS A 236 6.37 7.79 9.51
N LEU A 237 7.18 8.85 9.36
CA LEU A 237 8.24 8.87 8.36
C LEU A 237 9.34 7.82 8.64
N TYR A 238 9.69 7.56 9.91
CA TYR A 238 10.64 6.50 10.27
C TYR A 238 10.08 5.10 10.03
N GLU A 239 8.83 4.82 10.41
CA GLU A 239 8.18 3.53 10.17
C GLU A 239 8.09 3.20 8.68
N ILE A 240 7.72 4.20 7.86
CA ILE A 240 7.67 4.06 6.40
C ILE A 240 9.06 3.76 5.86
N ALA A 241 10.07 4.53 6.28
CA ALA A 241 11.45 4.33 5.86
C ALA A 241 11.96 2.93 6.18
N ALA A 242 11.77 2.46 7.42
CA ALA A 242 12.21 1.14 7.83
C ALA A 242 11.56 0.04 6.98
N THR A 243 10.24 0.13 6.76
CA THR A 243 9.49 -0.88 6.00
C THR A 243 9.85 -0.88 4.52
N VAL A 244 9.99 0.31 3.90
CA VAL A 244 10.37 0.45 2.48
C VAL A 244 11.78 -0.07 2.24
N ILE A 245 12.75 0.35 3.06
CA ILE A 245 14.14 -0.09 2.92
C ILE A 245 14.19 -1.61 3.03
N ASN A 246 13.56 -2.18 4.05
CA ASN A 246 13.46 -3.61 4.25
C ASN A 246 12.90 -4.35 3.03
N ALA A 247 11.79 -3.85 2.46
CA ALA A 247 11.14 -4.45 1.31
C ALA A 247 12.03 -4.42 0.05
N VAL A 248 12.58 -3.25 -0.28
CA VAL A 248 13.30 -3.03 -1.55
C VAL A 248 14.63 -3.77 -1.57
N VAL A 249 15.41 -3.74 -0.49
CA VAL A 249 16.70 -4.47 -0.43
C VAL A 249 16.51 -5.98 -0.38
N SER A 250 15.35 -6.46 0.10
CA SER A 250 14.98 -7.87 0.12
C SER A 250 14.45 -8.39 -1.23
N GLY A 251 14.29 -7.52 -2.23
CA GLY A 251 13.90 -7.88 -3.59
C GLY A 251 12.41 -7.75 -3.90
N ALA A 252 11.65 -7.00 -3.09
CA ALA A 252 10.24 -6.70 -3.37
C ALA A 252 10.08 -5.37 -4.13
N SER A 253 8.93 -5.21 -4.80
CA SER A 253 8.37 -3.89 -5.09
C SER A 253 7.53 -3.42 -3.89
N ILE A 254 7.01 -2.18 -3.90
CA ILE A 254 6.24 -1.65 -2.78
C ILE A 254 4.79 -1.35 -3.17
N GLU A 255 3.87 -1.69 -2.28
CA GLU A 255 2.60 -0.95 -2.16
C GLU A 255 2.65 -0.08 -0.91
N PHE A 256 2.16 1.16 -1.02
CA PHE A 256 1.88 1.98 0.15
C PHE A 256 0.41 1.84 0.57
N GLY A 257 0.20 1.16 1.71
CA GLY A 257 -1.12 0.76 2.21
C GLY A 257 -1.77 1.82 3.10
N GLY A 258 -1.01 2.43 3.99
CA GLY A 258 -1.52 3.56 4.75
C GLY A 258 -0.82 3.82 6.08
N VAL A 259 -1.29 4.88 6.71
CA VAL A 259 -0.84 5.32 8.03
C VAL A 259 -1.97 5.14 9.04
N THR A 260 -1.72 5.35 10.33
CA THR A 260 -2.72 5.13 11.40
C THR A 260 -3.40 3.76 11.30
N LYS A 261 -2.68 2.73 10.83
CA LYS A 261 -3.22 1.38 10.59
C LYS A 261 -4.40 1.35 9.61
N ALA A 262 -4.59 2.43 8.85
CA ALA A 262 -5.73 2.73 7.98
C ALA A 262 -7.11 2.69 8.66
N VAL A 263 -7.17 2.89 9.98
CA VAL A 263 -8.45 2.90 10.72
C VAL A 263 -8.99 4.31 10.98
N GLU A 264 -8.13 5.33 10.92
CA GLU A 264 -8.53 6.72 11.15
C GLU A 264 -8.95 7.41 9.84
N VAL A 265 -10.20 7.88 9.80
CA VAL A 265 -10.77 8.54 8.62
C VAL A 265 -10.03 9.83 8.31
N ASP A 266 -9.77 10.08 7.03
CA ASP A 266 -9.11 11.30 6.51
C ASP A 266 -7.66 11.53 7.00
N HIS A 267 -7.03 10.59 7.71
CA HIS A 267 -5.66 10.72 8.21
C HIS A 267 -4.63 10.15 7.23
N PHE A 268 -4.65 10.57 5.97
CA PHE A 268 -3.64 10.18 4.98
C PHE A 268 -3.48 11.28 3.94
N THR A 269 -2.27 11.42 3.38
CA THR A 269 -1.93 12.52 2.48
C THR A 269 -1.07 12.03 1.32
N PRO A 270 -0.79 12.89 0.33
CA PRO A 270 0.21 12.62 -0.71
C PRO A 270 1.66 12.59 -0.21
N MET A 271 1.96 13.08 0.99
CA MET A 271 3.34 13.15 1.49
C MET A 271 3.92 11.78 1.83
N GLU A 272 3.12 10.90 2.44
CA GLU A 272 3.58 9.58 2.87
C GLU A 272 3.88 8.63 1.69
N PRO A 273 3.01 8.48 0.67
CA PRO A 273 3.35 7.71 -0.52
C PRO A 273 4.51 8.34 -1.32
N LYS A 274 4.63 9.68 -1.33
CA LYS A 274 5.81 10.35 -1.93
C LYS A 274 7.08 9.92 -1.22
N TRP A 275 7.08 10.00 0.10
CA TRP A 275 8.18 9.57 0.95
C TRP A 275 8.57 8.12 0.68
N ALA A 276 7.59 7.21 0.69
CA ALA A 276 7.80 5.80 0.43
C ALA A 276 8.49 5.57 -0.93
N SER A 277 8.01 6.24 -1.99
CA SER A 277 8.60 6.10 -3.32
C SER A 277 10.01 6.69 -3.45
N GLU A 278 10.28 7.83 -2.80
CA GLU A 278 11.62 8.44 -2.82
C GLU A 278 12.65 7.56 -2.10
N ILE A 279 12.28 6.96 -0.97
CA ILE A 279 13.13 5.98 -0.27
C ILE A 279 13.33 4.74 -1.13
N ALA A 280 12.25 4.22 -1.74
CA ALA A 280 12.31 3.01 -2.55
C ALA A 280 13.30 3.17 -3.73
N HIS A 281 13.30 4.33 -4.37
CA HIS A 281 14.28 4.66 -5.40
C HIS A 281 15.67 4.99 -4.84
N GLY A 282 15.74 5.54 -3.63
CA GLY A 282 16.99 5.94 -2.98
C GLY A 282 17.84 4.78 -2.45
N VAL A 283 17.25 3.58 -2.33
CA VAL A 283 17.96 2.36 -1.88
C VAL A 283 18.14 1.31 -2.99
N VAL A 284 17.88 1.66 -4.24
CA VAL A 284 18.19 0.79 -5.39
C VAL A 284 19.69 0.48 -5.43
N GLY A 285 20.04 -0.81 -5.56
CA GLY A 285 21.42 -1.29 -5.50
C GLY A 285 22.07 -1.26 -4.10
N MET A 286 21.32 -0.93 -3.05
CA MET A 286 21.82 -1.01 -1.66
C MET A 286 21.91 -2.47 -1.22
N THR A 287 23.00 -2.83 -0.54
CA THR A 287 23.17 -4.19 0.01
C THR A 287 22.21 -4.44 1.18
N ARG A 288 21.84 -5.70 1.41
CA ARG A 288 20.99 -6.06 2.56
C ARG A 288 21.68 -5.71 3.89
N SER A 289 23.01 -5.84 3.96
CA SER A 289 23.76 -5.50 5.17
C SER A 289 23.65 -4.01 5.48
N GLN A 290 23.82 -3.13 4.49
CA GLN A 290 23.65 -1.69 4.67
C GLN A 290 22.21 -1.35 5.05
N GLY A 291 21.23 -1.88 4.30
CA GLY A 291 19.82 -1.65 4.59
C GLY A 291 19.43 -2.09 6.01
N ASN A 292 19.92 -3.24 6.47
CA ASN A 292 19.68 -3.76 7.82
C ASN A 292 20.22 -2.83 8.91
N GLU A 293 21.41 -2.25 8.74
CA GLU A 293 21.95 -1.30 9.72
C GLU A 293 21.16 0.01 9.77
N ILE A 294 20.66 0.49 8.62
CA ILE A 294 19.76 1.66 8.59
C ILE A 294 18.44 1.32 9.31
N VAL A 295 17.83 0.18 8.98
CA VAL A 295 16.56 -0.27 9.58
C VAL A 295 16.68 -0.41 11.10
N LYS A 296 17.78 -0.96 11.63
CA LYS A 296 18.01 -1.04 13.09
C LYS A 296 18.07 0.34 13.75
N LYS A 297 18.74 1.31 13.13
CA LYS A 297 18.80 2.69 13.63
C LYS A 297 17.43 3.36 13.63
N LEU A 298 16.60 3.07 12.63
CA LEU A 298 15.23 3.58 12.55
C LEU A 298 14.33 2.91 13.59
N LEU A 299 14.40 1.59 13.75
CA LEU A 299 13.64 0.84 14.77
C LEU A 299 13.86 1.42 16.17
N ALA A 300 15.11 1.72 16.54
CA ALA A 300 15.45 2.31 17.83
C ALA A 300 14.78 3.67 18.10
N LYS A 301 14.22 4.34 17.08
CA LYS A 301 13.51 5.62 17.22
C LYS A 301 12.02 5.47 17.47
N TYR A 302 11.42 4.32 17.14
CA TYR A 302 9.96 4.19 17.15
C TYR A 302 9.41 2.90 17.76
N GLU A 303 10.18 1.81 17.84
CA GLU A 303 9.61 0.49 18.13
C GLU A 303 8.89 0.43 19.48
N ASP A 304 9.45 1.08 20.50
CA ASP A 304 8.85 1.19 21.84
C ASP A 304 7.57 2.04 21.88
N ASN A 305 7.38 2.91 20.87
CA ASN A 305 6.24 3.82 20.79
C ASN A 305 5.09 3.26 19.94
N ILE A 306 5.24 2.11 19.28
CA ILE A 306 4.16 1.47 18.48
C ILE A 306 2.82 1.33 19.24
N PRO A 307 2.80 0.93 20.53
CA PRO A 307 1.56 0.87 21.29
C PRO A 307 0.85 2.23 21.45
N ASN A 308 1.62 3.33 21.45
CA ASN A 308 1.16 4.69 21.70
C ASN A 308 1.42 5.62 20.50
N ALA A 309 1.40 5.08 19.29
CA ALA A 309 1.79 5.81 18.09
C ALA A 309 0.92 7.07 17.89
N PRO A 310 1.50 8.23 17.56
CA PRO A 310 0.76 9.47 17.41
C PRO A 310 -0.14 9.42 16.18
N LYS A 311 -1.41 9.79 16.34
CA LYS A 311 -2.41 9.81 15.24
C LYS A 311 -2.10 10.83 14.14
N GLY A 312 -1.30 11.84 14.45
CA GLY A 312 -0.97 12.88 13.47
C GLY A 312 -2.14 13.80 13.16
N LYS A 313 -2.15 14.31 11.93
CA LYS A 313 -3.13 15.29 11.42
C LYS A 313 -3.96 14.72 10.26
N THR A 314 -5.14 15.29 10.02
CA THR A 314 -5.96 14.94 8.85
C THR A 314 -5.39 15.52 7.55
N TYR A 315 -5.90 15.05 6.41
CA TYR A 315 -5.57 15.57 5.10
C TYR A 315 -5.74 17.09 5.01
N GLU A 316 -6.89 17.63 5.43
CA GLU A 316 -7.17 19.07 5.36
C GLU A 316 -6.27 19.90 6.29
N GLN A 317 -5.81 19.32 7.40
CA GLN A 317 -4.85 19.96 8.29
C GLN A 317 -3.42 19.95 7.73
N CYS A 318 -3.13 19.07 6.78
CA CYS A 318 -1.81 18.88 6.18
C CYS A 318 -1.69 19.40 4.75
N TRP A 319 -2.80 19.66 4.07
CA TRP A 319 -2.86 19.89 2.63
C TRP A 319 -3.80 21.03 2.27
N ASP A 320 -3.29 21.99 1.52
CA ASP A 320 -4.10 23.05 0.93
C ASP A 320 -4.67 22.57 -0.41
N MET A 321 -5.97 22.30 -0.44
CA MET A 321 -6.67 21.82 -1.64
C MET A 321 -6.75 22.87 -2.77
N LYS A 322 -6.61 24.17 -2.47
CA LYS A 322 -6.62 25.23 -3.48
C LYS A 322 -5.29 25.29 -4.21
N THR A 323 -4.20 25.30 -3.44
CA THR A 323 -2.84 25.36 -4.02
C THR A 323 -2.31 23.98 -4.40
N LYS A 324 -2.97 22.90 -3.95
CA LYS A 324 -2.56 21.49 -4.13
C LYS A 324 -1.15 21.25 -3.62
N GLN A 325 -0.88 21.72 -2.41
CA GLN A 325 0.42 21.66 -1.78
C GLN A 325 0.31 21.27 -0.30
N PRO A 326 1.33 20.58 0.25
CA PRO A 326 1.40 20.35 1.68
C PRO A 326 1.71 21.66 2.41
N ILE A 327 1.28 21.75 3.67
CA ILE A 327 1.57 22.91 4.53
C ILE A 327 3.09 23.06 4.78
N GLY A 328 3.51 24.27 5.16
CA GLY A 328 4.91 24.60 5.41
C GLY A 328 5.57 23.73 6.49
N GLU A 329 4.85 23.47 7.60
CA GLU A 329 5.34 22.61 8.69
C GLU A 329 5.68 21.20 8.19
N TYR A 330 4.82 20.63 7.33
CA TYR A 330 5.05 19.29 6.81
C TYR A 330 6.24 19.27 5.84
N LYS A 331 6.41 20.31 5.02
CA LYS A 331 7.60 20.45 4.17
C LYS A 331 8.89 20.50 5.02
N GLN A 332 8.88 21.23 6.13
CA GLN A 332 10.05 21.34 7.03
C GLN A 332 10.37 19.99 7.69
N LEU A 333 9.36 19.33 8.26
CA LEU A 333 9.49 17.99 8.85
C LEU A 333 10.06 17.00 7.82
N TYR A 334 9.50 17.00 6.60
CA TYR A 334 9.95 16.15 5.51
C TYR A 334 11.43 16.37 5.17
N GLN A 335 11.87 17.63 5.02
CA GLN A 335 13.27 17.93 4.69
C GLN A 335 14.23 17.54 5.81
N LYS A 336 13.83 17.73 7.08
CA LYS A 336 14.61 17.30 8.25
C LYS A 336 14.88 15.78 8.19
N ILE A 337 13.83 14.97 8.07
CA ILE A 337 13.97 13.51 8.04
C ILE A 337 14.70 13.03 6.77
N LYS A 338 14.48 13.70 5.63
CA LYS A 338 15.20 13.43 4.38
C LYS A 338 16.71 13.66 4.52
N ALA A 339 17.14 14.74 5.16
CA ALA A 339 18.56 14.98 5.42
C ALA A 339 19.17 13.89 6.32
N GLU A 340 18.46 13.51 7.39
CA GLU A 340 18.91 12.44 8.29
C GLU A 340 19.08 11.10 7.56
N LEU A 341 18.13 10.68 6.73
CA LEU A 341 18.25 9.43 5.98
C LEU A 341 19.33 9.48 4.89
N ALA A 342 19.62 10.67 4.35
CA ALA A 342 20.74 10.86 3.43
C ALA A 342 22.08 10.59 4.14
N GLU A 343 22.25 11.08 5.37
CA GLU A 343 23.42 10.79 6.21
C GLU A 343 23.55 9.29 6.54
N LEU A 344 22.42 8.58 6.67
CA LEU A 344 22.39 7.13 6.86
C LEU A 344 22.69 6.34 5.58
N GLY A 345 22.75 6.99 4.42
CA GLY A 345 23.16 6.39 3.14
C GLY A 345 22.05 6.22 2.10
N VAL A 346 20.83 6.73 2.33
CA VAL A 346 19.76 6.74 1.32
C VAL A 346 20.06 7.82 0.27
N ARG A 347 20.04 7.44 -1.02
CA ARG A 347 20.44 8.33 -2.12
C ARG A 347 19.22 8.98 -2.80
N PHE A 348 18.74 10.07 -2.25
CA PHE A 348 17.62 10.81 -2.83
C PHE A 348 18.00 11.46 -4.18
N LYS A 349 17.21 11.17 -5.23
CA LYS A 349 17.40 11.72 -6.59
C LYS A 349 16.36 12.78 -6.98
N PHE A 350 15.28 12.88 -6.22
CA PHE A 350 14.09 13.69 -6.50
C PHE A 350 13.75 14.57 -5.30
#